data_AF-A0A223ZMW9-F1
#
_entry.id   AF-A0A223ZMW9-F1
#
_cell.length_a   1.000
_cell.length_b   1.000
_cell.length_c   1.000
_cell.angle_alpha   90.00
_cell.angle_beta   90.00
_cell.angle_gamma   90.00
#
_symmetry.space_group_name_H-M   'P 1'
#
loop_
_entity.id
_entity.type
_entity.pdbx_description
1 polymer ?
#
loop_
_entity_poly.entity_id
_entity_poly.type
_entity_poly.pdbx_seq_one_letter_code
_entity_poly.pdbx_strand_id
1 'polypeptide(L)' 'DVQPNVTIIIGPGTEIIAGEGNIITAGGIDTHVHYICPQQIDEALYSGLTTMIGGGTGPAAGTTATTCTPGPWHIQR' A
#
# COMPACT_ATOMS: atom_id res chain seq x y z
N ASP A 1 14.65 32.46 0.98
CA ASP A 1 14.74 33.74 1.73
C ASP A 1 14.20 34.96 0.99
N VAL A 2 14.13 34.92 -0.36
CA VAL A 2 13.76 36.08 -1.20
C VAL A 2 12.41 35.93 -1.91
N GLN A 3 11.77 34.76 -1.84
CA GLN A 3 10.49 34.48 -2.51
C GLN A 3 9.31 34.74 -1.56
N PRO A 4 8.22 35.37 -2.02
CA PRO A 4 7.02 35.59 -1.21
C PRO A 4 6.20 34.30 -1.03
N ASN A 5 5.41 34.22 0.04
CA ASN A 5 4.38 33.19 0.31
C ASN A 5 4.85 31.72 0.33
N VAL A 6 6.10 31.46 0.74
CA VAL A 6 6.63 30.10 0.87
C VAL A 6 6.05 29.38 2.09
N THR A 7 5.41 28.22 1.88
CA THR A 7 4.92 27.32 2.95
C THR A 7 5.63 25.97 2.99
N ILE A 8 6.28 25.58 1.89
CA ILE A 8 7.11 24.37 1.77
C ILE A 8 8.54 24.82 1.47
N ILE A 9 9.45 24.62 2.43
CA ILE A 9 10.85 25.09 2.33
C ILE A 9 11.70 24.03 1.63
N ILE A 10 12.48 24.46 0.63
CA ILE A 10 13.50 23.63 -0.02
C ILE A 10 14.86 24.07 0.52
N GLY A 11 15.61 23.13 1.09
CA GLY A 11 16.94 23.36 1.67
C GLY A 11 17.93 22.24 1.36
N PRO A 12 19.10 22.24 2.00
CA PRO A 12 20.16 21.27 1.71
C PRO A 12 19.80 19.79 1.96
N GLY A 13 18.73 19.53 2.74
CA GLY A 13 18.22 18.20 3.06
C GLY A 13 16.94 17.81 2.31
N THR A 14 16.53 18.58 1.30
CA THR A 14 15.28 18.34 0.56
C THR A 14 15.56 17.59 -0.75
N GLU A 15 15.02 16.37 -0.88
CA GLU A 15 14.98 15.64 -2.16
C GLU A 15 13.81 16.14 -3.03
N ILE A 16 13.95 16.05 -4.36
CA ILE A 16 12.99 16.55 -5.34
C ILE A 16 12.58 15.45 -6.32
N ILE A 17 11.27 15.24 -6.46
CA ILE A 17 10.68 14.42 -7.53
C ILE A 17 9.90 15.35 -8.46
N ALA A 18 10.28 15.37 -9.75
CA ALA A 18 9.62 16.17 -10.78
C ALA A 18 8.23 15.61 -11.10
N GLY A 19 7.19 16.45 -10.97
CA GLY A 19 5.79 16.06 -11.17
C GLY A 19 5.11 16.78 -12.34
N GLU A 20 5.79 17.70 -13.02
CA GLU A 20 5.24 18.45 -14.15
C GLU A 20 4.77 17.53 -15.28
N GLY A 21 3.55 17.77 -15.77
CA GLY A 21 2.95 16.93 -16.83
C GLY A 21 2.43 15.56 -16.37
N ASN A 22 2.56 15.21 -15.09
CA ASN A 22 2.07 13.94 -14.53
C ASN A 22 0.76 14.13 -13.74
N ILE A 23 -0.02 13.06 -13.64
CA ILE A 23 -1.14 12.97 -12.69
C ILE A 23 -0.63 12.25 -11.44
N ILE A 24 -0.82 12.88 -10.28
CA ILE A 24 -0.47 12.30 -8.99
C ILE A 24 -1.76 12.01 -8.24
N THR A 25 -1.92 10.77 -7.78
CA THR A 25 -3.06 10.32 -6.97
C THR A 25 -2.59 9.85 -5.61
N ALA A 26 -3.52 9.71 -4.66
CA ALA A 26 -3.27 8.86 -3.51
C ALA A 26 -3.04 7.41 -3.98
N GLY A 27 -2.36 6.61 -3.17
CA GLY A 27 -2.30 5.17 -3.39
C GLY A 27 -3.66 4.52 -3.14
N GLY A 28 -3.98 3.48 -3.91
CA GLY A 28 -5.23 2.76 -3.77
C GLY A 28 -5.29 1.92 -2.48
N ILE A 29 -6.51 1.64 -2.04
CA ILE A 29 -6.82 0.81 -0.87
C ILE A 29 -7.72 -0.33 -1.32
N ASP A 30 -7.25 -1.57 -1.21
CA ASP A 30 -8.06 -2.76 -1.41
C ASP A 30 -8.49 -3.31 -0.04
N THR A 31 -9.79 -3.55 0.11
CA THR A 31 -10.41 -4.01 1.36
C THR A 31 -10.96 -5.44 1.29
N HIS A 32 -10.75 -6.13 0.17
CA HIS A 32 -11.20 -7.49 -0.06
C HIS A 32 -10.04 -8.40 -0.47
N VAL A 33 -9.01 -8.45 0.36
CA VAL A 33 -7.82 -9.23 0.06
C VAL A 33 -7.89 -10.62 0.71
N HIS A 34 -7.71 -11.65 -0.10
CA HIS A 34 -7.40 -12.99 0.38
C HIS A 34 -5.88 -13.15 0.40
N TYR A 35 -5.26 -13.32 1.57
CA TYR A 35 -3.81 -13.53 1.68
C TYR A 35 -3.42 -14.98 1.35
N ILE A 36 -3.59 -15.35 0.08
CA ILE A 36 -3.32 -16.69 -0.47
C ILE A 36 -1.81 -16.88 -0.64
N CYS A 37 -1.11 -15.86 -1.12
CA CYS A 37 0.32 -15.91 -1.30
C CYS A 37 0.96 -14.52 -1.18
N PRO A 38 2.23 -14.42 -0.76
CA PRO A 38 2.89 -13.13 -0.57
C PRO A 38 3.12 -12.36 -1.88
N GLN A 39 3.13 -13.04 -3.04
CA GLN A 39 3.34 -12.41 -4.35
C GLN A 39 2.29 -11.33 -4.65
N GLN A 40 1.05 -11.52 -4.17
CA GLN A 40 -0.04 -10.55 -4.34
C GLN A 40 0.33 -9.13 -3.89
N ILE A 41 1.28 -8.98 -2.96
CA ILE A 41 1.77 -7.66 -2.51
C ILE A 41 2.48 -6.91 -3.64
N ASP A 42 3.31 -7.60 -4.42
CA ASP A 42 4.03 -6.98 -5.55
C ASP A 42 3.06 -6.61 -6.67
N GLU A 43 2.13 -7.51 -7.03
CA GLU A 43 1.07 -7.20 -8.00
C GLU A 43 0.21 -6.01 -7.57
N ALA A 44 -0.17 -5.95 -6.28
CA ALA A 44 -0.94 -4.84 -5.74
C ALA A 44 -0.16 -3.52 -5.84
N LEU A 45 1.11 -3.51 -5.42
CA LEU A 45 1.96 -2.33 -5.47
C LEU A 45 2.16 -1.81 -6.90
N TYR A 46 2.45 -2.70 -7.85
CA TYR A 46 2.65 -2.31 -9.26
C TYR A 46 1.37 -1.82 -9.94
N SER A 47 0.20 -2.21 -9.42
CA SER A 47 -1.09 -1.66 -9.86
C SER A 47 -1.45 -0.31 -9.22
N GLY A 48 -0.64 0.20 -8.29
CA GLY A 48 -0.85 1.47 -7.59
C GLY A 48 -1.61 1.34 -6.26
N LEU A 49 -1.82 0.13 -5.75
CA LEU A 49 -2.34 -0.09 -4.39
C LEU A 49 -1.21 0.10 -3.38
N THR A 50 -1.49 0.82 -2.30
CA THR A 50 -0.52 1.04 -1.21
C THR A 50 -1.01 0.52 0.13
N THR A 51 -2.24 0.01 0.17
CA THR A 51 -2.83 -0.60 1.36
C THR A 51 -3.71 -1.77 0.96
N MET A 52 -3.54 -2.87 1.68
CA MET A 52 -4.31 -4.11 1.53
C MET A 52 -4.91 -4.47 2.89
N ILE A 53 -6.23 -4.63 2.96
CA ILE A 53 -6.95 -5.08 4.14
C ILE A 53 -7.67 -6.37 3.77
N GLY A 54 -7.47 -7.40 4.59
CA GLY A 54 -7.97 -8.73 4.27
C GLY A 54 -7.64 -9.77 5.33
N GLY A 55 -7.68 -11.03 4.93
CA GLY A 55 -7.35 -12.15 5.79
C GLY A 55 -6.93 -13.38 5.00
N GLY A 56 -6.22 -14.28 5.65
CA GLY A 56 -5.74 -15.51 5.04
C GLY A 56 -4.54 -16.10 5.78
N THR A 57 -4.28 -17.37 5.50
CA THR A 57 -3.15 -18.13 6.08
C THR A 57 -2.36 -18.84 4.99
N GLY A 58 -2.25 -18.24 3.81
CA GLY A 58 -1.67 -18.87 2.63
C GLY A 58 -2.68 -19.72 1.84
N PRO A 59 -2.23 -20.67 1.01
CA PRO A 59 -3.05 -21.40 0.05
C PRO A 59 -3.89 -22.53 0.69
N ALA A 60 -4.59 -22.22 1.78
CA ALA A 60 -5.53 -23.10 2.44
C ALA A 60 -6.95 -22.92 1.86
N ALA A 61 -7.75 -23.99 1.87
CA ALA A 61 -9.14 -23.94 1.38
C ALA A 61 -9.97 -22.82 2.04
N GLY A 62 -9.74 -22.57 3.33
CA GLY A 62 -10.37 -21.46 4.06
C GLY A 62 -10.02 -20.10 3.47
N THR A 63 -8.74 -19.81 3.25
CA THR A 63 -8.28 -18.56 2.64
C THR A 63 -8.80 -18.42 1.21
N THR A 64 -8.83 -19.49 0.41
CA THR A 64 -9.31 -19.40 -0.97
C THR A 64 -10.81 -19.13 -1.07
N ALA A 65 -11.56 -19.35 0.01
CA ALA A 65 -13.00 -19.10 0.09
C ALA A 65 -13.35 -17.83 0.88
N THR A 66 -12.52 -17.42 1.84
CA THR A 66 -12.86 -16.38 2.83
C THR A 66 -11.66 -15.48 3.15
N THR A 67 -11.90 -14.20 3.40
CA THR A 67 -10.89 -13.22 3.86
C THR A 67 -10.68 -13.29 5.37
N CYS A 68 -10.41 -14.49 5.89
CA CYS A 68 -10.30 -14.73 7.32
C CYS A 68 -8.90 -15.24 7.70
N THR A 69 -8.32 -14.62 8.74
CA THR A 69 -7.13 -15.12 9.44
C THR A 69 -7.58 -15.75 10.76
N PRO A 70 -7.84 -17.08 10.81
CA PRO A 70 -8.59 -17.68 11.91
C PRO A 70 -7.77 -17.83 13.19
N GLY A 71 -8.19 -17.11 14.24
CA GLY A 71 -7.72 -17.31 15.60
C GLY A 71 -6.39 -16.60 15.95
N PRO A 72 -6.08 -16.45 17.26
CA PRO A 72 -4.96 -15.62 17.70
C PRO A 72 -3.60 -16.06 17.16
N TRP A 73 -3.38 -17.36 17.01
CA TRP A 73 -2.10 -17.89 16.54
C TRP A 73 -1.81 -17.49 15.08
N HIS A 74 -2.82 -17.56 14.20
CA HIS A 74 -2.64 -17.18 12.80
C HIS A 74 -2.50 -15.67 12.61
N ILE A 75 -3.18 -14.86 13.45
CA ILE A 75 -3.07 -13.39 13.42
C ILE A 75 -1.67 -12.92 13.83
N GLN A 76 -0.97 -13.68 14.68
CA GLN A 76 0.37 -13.33 15.17
C GLN A 76 1.51 -13.69 14.22
N ARG A 77 1.26 -14.38 13.10
CA ARG A 77 2.27 -14.83 12.14
C ARG A 77 2.24 -14.01 10.86
#